data_AF-N8PWX3-F1
#
_entry.id   AF-N8PWX3-F1
#
_cell.length_a   1.000
_cell.length_b   1.000
_cell.length_c   1.000
_cell.angle_alpha   90.00
_cell.angle_beta   90.00
_cell.angle_gamma   90.00
#
_symmetry.space_group_name_H-M   'P 1'
#
loop_
_entity.id
_entity.type
_entity.pdbx_description
1 polymer ?
#
loop_
_entity_poly.entity_id
_entity_poly.type
_entity_poly.pdbx_seq_one_letter_code
_entity_poly.pdbx_strand_id
1 'polypeptide(L)'
;MSKFKKGETSKPVIDKKIEISSSIKRKTELINKIEYFEDIPSSLEMKKNTISQTSVHKWDDSDLNIISYSYNTAHAEHNLKYLNDLIDSIKNANHRLSKLSESETRDKGNATARISQNEVNKLKVENEELRVALAEVYRAYMSLLDQCREDKEIDAAYRKLILSQAQILGRNRLWVVK
;
A
#
# COMPACT_ATOMS: atom_id res chain seq x y z
N MET A 1 -45.61 1.69 31.77
CA MET A 1 -46.13 1.51 30.40
C MET A 1 -45.18 0.62 29.62
N SER A 2 -45.66 -0.47 29.02
CA SER A 2 -44.85 -1.32 28.14
C SER A 2 -44.41 -0.48 26.93
N LYS A 3 -43.10 -0.35 26.69
CA LYS A 3 -42.56 0.46 25.58
C LYS A 3 -42.78 -0.18 24.19
N PHE A 4 -43.27 -1.42 24.14
CA PHE A 4 -43.48 -2.16 22.89
C PHE A 4 -44.79 -2.96 22.93
N LYS A 5 -45.54 -3.00 21.82
CA LYS A 5 -46.68 -3.92 21.68
C LYS A 5 -46.17 -5.34 21.46
N LYS A 6 -46.91 -6.33 21.98
CA LYS A 6 -46.59 -7.75 21.83
C LYS A 6 -46.58 -8.09 20.33
N GLY A 7 -45.42 -8.39 19.76
CA GLY A 7 -45.23 -8.68 18.34
C GLY A 7 -44.54 -7.58 17.51
N GLU A 8 -44.24 -6.41 18.09
CA GLU A 8 -43.44 -5.39 17.40
C GLU A 8 -41.94 -5.69 17.50
N THR A 9 -41.29 -5.80 16.34
CA THR A 9 -39.82 -5.87 16.24
C THR A 9 -39.25 -4.48 16.52
N SER A 10 -38.21 -4.40 17.35
CA SER A 10 -37.59 -3.12 17.69
C SER A 10 -36.93 -2.48 16.46
N LYS A 11 -36.98 -1.14 16.37
CA LYS A 11 -36.28 -0.35 15.34
C LYS A 11 -34.84 -0.80 15.06
N PRO A 12 -33.96 -1.00 16.06
CA PRO A 12 -32.57 -1.43 15.81
C PRO A 12 -32.47 -2.80 15.11
N VAL A 13 -33.42 -3.70 15.30
CA VAL A 13 -33.42 -5.01 14.64
C VAL A 13 -33.83 -4.87 13.16
N ILE A 14 -34.75 -3.94 12.86
CA ILE A 14 -35.13 -3.60 11.48
C ILE A 14 -33.96 -2.92 10.77
N ASP A 15 -33.30 -1.96 11.43
CA ASP A 15 -32.16 -1.22 10.88
C ASP A 15 -31.02 -2.17 10.53
N LYS A 16 -30.65 -3.07 11.46
CA LYS A 16 -29.62 -4.09 11.22
C LYS A 16 -29.97 -5.05 10.07
N LYS A 17 -31.25 -5.39 9.93
CA LYS A 17 -31.73 -6.23 8.81
C LYS A 17 -31.50 -5.51 7.48
N ILE A 18 -31.88 -4.24 7.40
CA ILE A 18 -31.70 -3.40 6.21
C ILE A 18 -30.21 -3.24 5.90
N GLU A 19 -29.39 -2.99 6.92
CA GLU A 19 -27.93 -2.83 6.81
C GLU A 19 -27.25 -4.06 6.20
N ILE A 20 -27.63 -5.26 6.62
CA ILE A 20 -27.13 -6.51 6.05
C ILE A 20 -27.58 -6.65 4.59
N SER A 21 -28.85 -6.38 4.28
CA SER A 21 -29.34 -6.41 2.90
C SER A 21 -28.59 -5.42 2.00
N SER A 22 -28.31 -4.20 2.49
CA SER A 22 -27.50 -3.21 1.76
C SER A 22 -26.05 -3.64 1.62
N SER A 23 -25.48 -4.27 2.64
CA SER A 23 -24.11 -4.78 2.59
C SER A 23 -23.96 -5.90 1.58
N ILE A 24 -24.91 -6.83 1.48
CA ILE A 24 -24.91 -7.88 0.44
C ILE A 24 -24.90 -7.24 -0.95
N LYS A 25 -25.78 -6.28 -1.21
CA LYS A 25 -25.81 -5.54 -2.49
C LYS A 25 -24.48 -4.86 -2.79
N ARG A 26 -23.91 -4.19 -1.79
CA ARG A 26 -22.66 -3.46 -1.92
C ARG A 26 -21.48 -4.39 -2.22
N LYS A 27 -21.40 -5.53 -1.54
CA LYS A 27 -20.43 -6.60 -1.84
C LYS A 27 -20.58 -7.07 -3.29
N THR A 28 -21.80 -7.29 -3.77
CA THR A 28 -22.07 -7.68 -5.17
C THR A 28 -21.57 -6.63 -6.15
N GLU A 29 -21.83 -5.34 -5.91
CA GLU A 29 -21.36 -4.25 -6.77
C GLU A 29 -19.83 -4.19 -6.85
N LEU A 30 -19.15 -4.31 -5.71
CA LEU A 30 -17.69 -4.27 -5.68
C LEU A 30 -17.08 -5.48 -6.39
N ILE A 31 -17.59 -6.68 -6.15
CA ILE A 31 -17.07 -7.90 -6.79
C ILE A 31 -17.31 -7.86 -8.31
N ASN A 32 -18.42 -7.27 -8.76
CA ASN A 32 -18.67 -7.09 -10.18
C ASN A 32 -17.68 -6.15 -10.87
N LYS A 33 -17.10 -5.19 -10.15
CA LYS A 33 -16.10 -4.25 -10.68
C LYS A 33 -14.70 -4.85 -10.77
N ILE A 34 -14.45 -6.01 -10.17
CA ILE A 34 -13.16 -6.69 -10.23
C ILE A 34 -12.98 -7.25 -11.65
N GLU A 35 -12.06 -6.64 -12.40
CA GLU A 35 -11.59 -7.13 -13.69
C GLU A 35 -10.22 -7.79 -13.56
N TYR A 36 -9.32 -7.20 -12.78
CA TYR A 36 -7.95 -7.65 -12.55
C TYR A 36 -7.66 -7.97 -11.08
N PHE A 37 -6.52 -8.62 -10.80
CA PHE A 37 -6.08 -8.91 -9.43
C PHE A 37 -5.77 -7.65 -8.62
N GLU A 38 -5.41 -6.55 -9.27
CA GLU A 38 -5.12 -5.25 -8.64
C GLU A 38 -6.39 -4.51 -8.16
N ASP A 39 -7.54 -4.82 -8.76
CA ASP A 39 -8.83 -4.23 -8.40
C ASP A 39 -9.42 -4.81 -7.11
N ILE A 40 -8.81 -5.88 -6.59
CA ILE A 40 -9.31 -6.60 -5.43
C ILE A 40 -9.01 -5.79 -4.18
N PRO A 41 -10.04 -5.41 -3.39
CA PRO A 41 -9.82 -4.67 -2.16
C PRO A 41 -8.90 -5.45 -1.22
N SER A 42 -7.91 -4.77 -0.64
CA SER A 42 -6.96 -5.36 0.30
C SER A 42 -7.63 -5.93 1.56
N SER A 43 -8.81 -5.42 1.92
CA SER A 43 -9.63 -5.92 3.03
C SER A 43 -10.34 -7.25 2.73
N LEU A 44 -10.38 -7.69 1.47
CA LEU A 44 -11.01 -8.96 1.07
C LEU A 44 -9.99 -10.10 1.06
N GLU A 45 -10.14 -11.04 2.00
CA GLU A 45 -9.30 -12.23 2.06
C GLU A 45 -9.56 -13.19 0.88
N MET A 46 -8.58 -13.34 0.00
CA MET A 46 -8.60 -14.33 -1.07
C MET A 46 -8.01 -15.67 -0.64
N LYS A 47 -8.54 -16.76 -1.22
CA LYS A 47 -7.93 -18.09 -1.09
C LYS A 47 -7.23 -18.45 -2.39
N LYS A 48 -5.89 -18.33 -2.41
CA LYS A 48 -5.09 -18.44 -3.65
C LYS A 48 -5.54 -17.39 -4.67
N ASN A 49 -6.16 -17.83 -5.77
CA ASN A 49 -6.60 -16.98 -6.87
C ASN A 49 -8.13 -16.89 -6.97
N THR A 50 -8.86 -17.35 -5.95
CA THR A 50 -10.33 -17.34 -5.96
C THR A 50 -10.92 -16.63 -4.75
N ILE A 51 -12.00 -15.92 -5.02
CA ILE A 51 -12.87 -15.29 -4.03
C ILE A 51 -13.83 -16.36 -3.53
N SER A 52 -13.76 -16.66 -2.22
CA SER A 52 -14.65 -17.64 -1.58
C SER A 52 -15.88 -16.96 -0.99
N GLN A 53 -17.04 -17.59 -1.08
CA GLN A 53 -18.27 -17.06 -0.48
C GLN A 53 -18.12 -16.85 1.03
N THR A 54 -17.39 -17.74 1.72
CA THR A 54 -17.10 -17.62 3.16
C THR A 54 -16.29 -16.38 3.48
N SER A 55 -15.27 -16.06 2.67
CA SER A 55 -14.48 -14.83 2.81
C SER A 55 -15.37 -13.61 2.63
N VAL A 56 -16.23 -13.61 1.61
CA VAL A 56 -17.14 -12.49 1.33
C VAL A 56 -18.15 -12.29 2.45
N HIS A 57 -18.67 -13.34 3.09
CA HIS A 57 -19.57 -13.19 4.24
C HIS A 57 -18.88 -12.57 5.46
N LYS A 58 -17.61 -12.94 5.70
CA LYS A 58 -16.78 -12.40 6.79
C LYS A 58 -16.18 -11.02 6.49
N TRP A 59 -16.18 -10.61 5.24
CA TRP A 59 -15.64 -9.32 4.82
C TRP A 59 -16.37 -8.17 5.51
N ASP A 60 -15.59 -7.32 6.16
CA ASP A 60 -15.99 -6.17 6.95
C ASP A 60 -15.05 -5.03 6.60
N ASP A 61 -15.60 -3.89 6.20
CA ASP A 61 -14.84 -2.71 5.83
C ASP A 61 -15.73 -1.47 5.98
N SER A 62 -15.39 -0.64 6.96
CA SER A 62 -16.13 0.60 7.27
C SER A 62 -16.06 1.60 6.13
N ASP A 63 -14.93 1.67 5.40
CA ASP A 63 -14.70 2.67 4.37
C ASP A 63 -15.51 2.33 3.10
N LEU A 64 -15.76 1.03 2.88
CA LEU A 64 -16.57 0.54 1.78
C LEU A 64 -18.07 0.41 2.12
N ASN A 65 -18.46 0.74 3.36
CA ASN A 65 -19.80 0.55 3.93
C ASN A 65 -20.27 -0.91 3.86
N ILE A 66 -19.40 -1.82 4.29
CA ILE A 66 -19.63 -3.25 4.23
C ILE A 66 -19.46 -3.86 5.61
N ILE A 67 -20.40 -4.72 6.01
CA ILE A 67 -20.37 -5.39 7.30
C ILE A 67 -20.26 -6.91 7.13
N SER A 68 -19.63 -7.54 8.11
CA SER A 68 -19.65 -8.99 8.25
C SER A 68 -21.03 -9.49 8.68
N TYR A 69 -21.43 -10.66 8.16
CA TYR A 69 -22.69 -11.29 8.54
C TYR A 69 -22.60 -12.81 8.50
N SER A 70 -23.49 -13.46 9.25
CA SER A 70 -23.52 -14.92 9.34
C SER A 70 -24.15 -15.56 8.10
N TYR A 71 -23.79 -16.81 7.83
CA TYR A 71 -24.37 -17.61 6.75
C TYR A 71 -25.90 -17.67 6.85
N ASN A 72 -26.44 -17.95 8.03
CA ASN A 72 -27.88 -18.06 8.25
C ASN A 72 -28.62 -16.75 7.95
N THR A 73 -27.98 -15.61 8.24
CA THR A 73 -28.56 -14.29 7.97
C THR A 73 -28.59 -13.98 6.47
N ALA A 74 -27.55 -14.40 5.74
CA ALA A 74 -27.51 -14.27 4.29
C ALA A 74 -28.60 -15.11 3.60
N HIS A 75 -28.84 -16.32 4.12
CA HIS A 75 -29.83 -17.26 3.59
C HIS A 75 -31.28 -17.01 4.04
N ALA A 76 -31.54 -15.93 4.77
CA ALA A 76 -32.91 -15.55 5.10
C ALA A 76 -33.71 -15.18 3.84
N GLU A 77 -35.02 -15.49 3.81
CA GLU A 77 -35.87 -15.34 2.61
C GLU A 77 -35.78 -13.96 1.94
N HIS A 78 -35.76 -12.89 2.74
CA HIS A 78 -35.69 -11.51 2.26
C HIS A 78 -34.34 -11.14 1.61
N ASN A 79 -33.27 -11.89 1.90
CA ASN A 79 -31.94 -11.68 1.33
C ASN A 79 -31.65 -12.60 0.15
N LEU A 80 -32.51 -13.59 -0.10
CA LEU A 80 -32.24 -14.68 -1.04
C LEU A 80 -31.98 -14.19 -2.47
N LYS A 81 -32.70 -13.16 -2.91
CA LYS A 81 -32.44 -12.50 -4.20
C LYS A 81 -31.03 -11.90 -4.26
N TYR A 82 -30.68 -11.07 -3.28
CA TYR A 82 -29.38 -10.39 -3.23
C TYR A 82 -28.23 -11.39 -3.05
N LEU A 83 -28.47 -12.48 -2.33
CA LEU A 83 -27.51 -13.56 -2.16
C LEU A 83 -27.24 -14.29 -3.47
N ASN A 84 -28.28 -14.57 -4.27
CA ASN A 84 -28.09 -15.20 -5.58
C ASN A 84 -27.27 -14.29 -6.50
N ASP A 85 -27.60 -12.99 -6.54
CA ASP A 85 -26.82 -12.00 -7.31
C ASP A 85 -25.35 -11.96 -6.85
N LEU A 86 -25.10 -12.04 -5.53
CA LEU A 86 -23.76 -12.12 -4.97
C LEU A 86 -23.02 -13.39 -5.39
N ILE A 87 -23.67 -14.55 -5.33
CA ILE A 87 -23.08 -15.84 -5.72
C ILE A 87 -22.70 -15.83 -7.21
N ASP A 88 -23.58 -15.30 -8.07
CA ASP A 88 -23.32 -15.20 -9.50
C ASP A 88 -22.20 -14.19 -9.80
N SER A 89 -22.16 -13.07 -9.07
CA SER A 89 -21.04 -12.12 -9.13
C SER A 89 -19.70 -12.77 -8.77
N ILE A 90 -19.65 -13.54 -7.68
CA ILE A 90 -18.44 -14.28 -7.27
C ILE A 90 -18.01 -15.28 -8.34
N LYS A 91 -18.95 -16.05 -8.90
CA LYS A 91 -18.65 -17.01 -9.98
C LYS A 91 -18.10 -16.29 -11.21
N ASN A 92 -18.72 -15.19 -11.61
CA ASN A 92 -18.30 -14.39 -12.77
C ASN A 92 -16.91 -13.78 -12.55
N ALA A 93 -16.66 -13.19 -11.37
CA ALA A 93 -15.34 -12.66 -11.02
C ALA A 93 -14.27 -13.75 -11.03
N ASN A 94 -14.51 -14.89 -10.37
CA ASN A 94 -13.58 -16.01 -10.39
C ASN A 94 -13.34 -16.55 -11.80
N HIS A 95 -14.36 -16.59 -12.66
CA HIS A 95 -14.19 -17.01 -14.05
C HIS A 95 -13.34 -16.00 -14.85
N ARG A 96 -13.51 -14.69 -14.63
CA ARG A 96 -12.64 -13.66 -15.22
C ARG A 96 -11.18 -13.84 -14.76
N LEU A 97 -10.96 -13.97 -13.46
CA LEU A 97 -9.63 -14.16 -12.86
C LEU A 97 -8.96 -15.47 -13.33
N SER A 98 -9.73 -16.57 -13.45
CA SER A 98 -9.23 -17.82 -14.00
C SER A 98 -8.80 -17.66 -15.46
N LYS A 99 -9.58 -16.96 -16.30
CA LYS A 99 -9.21 -16.69 -17.68
C LYS A 99 -7.93 -15.86 -17.81
N LEU A 100 -7.74 -14.87 -16.95
CA LEU A 100 -6.50 -14.08 -16.86
C LEU A 100 -5.30 -14.97 -16.52
N SER A 101 -5.45 -15.86 -15.53
CA SER A 101 -4.40 -16.82 -15.19
C SER A 101 -4.14 -17.80 -16.33
N GLU A 102 -5.16 -18.22 -17.07
CA GLU A 102 -5.00 -19.08 -18.23
C GLU A 102 -4.31 -18.38 -19.40
N SER A 103 -4.67 -17.12 -19.71
CA SER A 103 -3.98 -16.34 -20.74
C SER A 103 -2.52 -16.11 -20.39
N GLU A 104 -2.23 -15.84 -19.11
CA GLU A 104 -0.85 -15.80 -18.65
C GLU A 104 -0.15 -17.15 -18.84
N THR A 105 -0.81 -18.29 -18.53
CA THR A 105 -0.20 -19.61 -18.74
C THR A 105 -0.10 -20.03 -20.21
N ARG A 106 -0.93 -19.51 -21.12
CA ARG A 106 -0.87 -19.80 -22.57
C ARG A 106 0.23 -18.98 -23.26
N ASP A 107 0.43 -17.73 -22.87
CA ASP A 107 1.61 -16.95 -23.27
C ASP A 107 2.89 -17.44 -22.54
N LYS A 108 2.74 -18.04 -21.35
CA LYS A 108 3.79 -18.74 -20.60
C LYS A 108 3.76 -20.26 -20.81
N GLY A 109 3.33 -20.73 -21.98
CA GLY A 109 3.32 -22.16 -22.35
C GLY A 109 4.71 -22.83 -22.31
N ASN A 110 5.77 -22.08 -22.00
CA ASN A 110 7.12 -22.58 -21.74
C ASN A 110 7.75 -22.11 -20.41
N ALA A 111 7.04 -21.41 -19.50
CA ALA A 111 7.74 -20.58 -18.50
C ALA A 111 7.17 -20.45 -17.07
N THR A 112 6.31 -21.37 -16.57
CA THR A 112 5.94 -21.31 -15.12
C THR A 112 5.96 -22.66 -14.41
N ALA A 113 7.18 -23.08 -14.05
CA ALA A 113 7.42 -23.85 -12.82
C ALA A 113 8.82 -23.62 -12.20
N ARG A 114 9.61 -22.69 -12.74
CA ARG A 114 10.84 -22.19 -12.14
C ARG A 114 10.94 -20.73 -12.58
N ILE A 115 11.04 -19.80 -11.64
CA ILE A 115 11.71 -18.53 -11.93
C ILE A 115 13.00 -18.93 -12.64
N SER A 116 13.18 -18.48 -13.88
CA SER A 116 14.33 -18.93 -14.66
C SER A 116 15.56 -18.64 -13.81
N GLN A 117 16.46 -19.61 -13.63
CA GLN A 117 17.67 -19.39 -12.83
C GLN A 117 18.41 -18.12 -13.29
N ASN A 118 18.25 -17.77 -14.58
CA ASN A 118 18.73 -16.54 -15.18
C ASN A 118 18.07 -15.27 -14.64
N GLU A 119 16.76 -15.25 -14.37
CA GLU A 119 16.08 -14.11 -13.75
C GLU A 119 16.53 -13.92 -12.31
N VAL A 120 16.66 -15.00 -11.54
CA VAL A 120 17.23 -14.94 -10.19
C VAL A 120 18.66 -14.42 -10.21
N ASN A 121 19.48 -14.90 -11.16
CA ASN A 121 20.85 -14.44 -11.30
C ASN A 121 20.93 -12.98 -11.73
N LYS A 122 20.08 -12.52 -12.65
CA LYS A 122 19.98 -11.10 -13.04
C LYS A 122 19.61 -10.22 -11.85
N LEU A 123 18.57 -10.58 -11.11
CA LEU A 123 18.16 -9.83 -9.92
C LEU A 123 19.26 -9.79 -8.85
N LYS A 124 20.05 -10.85 -8.70
CA LYS A 124 21.21 -10.85 -7.79
C LYS A 124 22.30 -9.89 -8.25
N VAL A 125 22.60 -9.85 -9.55
CA VAL A 125 23.58 -8.91 -10.12
C VAL A 125 23.10 -7.48 -9.93
N GLU A 126 21.85 -7.17 -10.27
CA GLU A 126 21.26 -5.85 -10.07
C GLU A 126 21.27 -5.44 -8.59
N ASN A 127 20.98 -6.36 -7.66
CA ASN A 127 21.05 -6.06 -6.23
C ASN A 127 22.47 -5.73 -5.77
N GLU A 128 23.47 -6.42 -6.31
CA GLU A 128 24.87 -6.17 -5.99
C GLU A 128 25.34 -4.83 -6.57
N GLU A 129 24.96 -4.51 -7.80
CA GLU A 129 25.21 -3.19 -8.41
C GLU A 129 24.60 -2.06 -7.58
N LEU A 130 23.36 -2.23 -7.12
CA LEU A 130 22.71 -1.26 -6.23
C LEU A 130 23.42 -1.11 -4.89
N ARG A 131 23.95 -2.19 -4.31
CA ARG A 131 24.75 -2.13 -3.07
C ARG A 131 26.05 -1.38 -3.27
N VAL A 132 26.74 -1.63 -4.39
CA VAL A 132 27.98 -0.92 -4.75
C VAL A 132 27.69 0.57 -4.93
N ALA A 133 26.66 0.91 -5.73
CA ALA A 133 26.27 2.30 -5.95
C ALA A 133 25.92 3.02 -4.64
N LEU A 134 25.17 2.36 -3.74
CA LEU A 134 24.85 2.91 -2.42
C LEU A 134 26.12 3.17 -1.58
N ALA A 135 27.07 2.23 -1.60
CA ALA A 135 28.34 2.39 -0.88
C ALA A 135 29.18 3.54 -1.45
N GLU A 136 29.18 3.74 -2.76
CA GLU A 136 29.86 4.86 -3.42
C GLU A 136 29.22 6.20 -3.05
N VAL A 137 27.89 6.30 -3.08
CA VAL A 137 27.15 7.49 -2.63
C VAL A 137 27.49 7.81 -1.17
N TYR A 138 27.53 6.79 -0.31
CA TYR A 138 27.90 6.98 1.10
C TYR A 138 29.34 7.46 1.27
N ARG A 139 30.30 6.89 0.51
CA ARG A 139 31.70 7.35 0.52
C ARG A 139 31.83 8.80 0.03
N ALA A 140 31.15 9.15 -1.06
CA ALA A 140 31.14 10.51 -1.59
C ALA A 140 30.55 11.50 -0.58
N TYR A 141 29.45 11.13 0.08
CA TYR A 141 28.85 11.94 1.14
C TYR A 141 29.79 12.16 2.33
N MET A 142 30.48 11.11 2.80
CA MET A 142 31.47 11.22 3.88
C MET A 142 32.64 12.13 3.47
N SER A 143 33.17 11.96 2.26
CA SER A 143 34.25 12.81 1.75
C SER A 143 33.83 14.28 1.66
N LEU A 144 32.59 14.57 1.26
CA LEU A 144 32.08 15.94 1.22
C LEU A 144 31.96 16.55 2.62
N LEU A 145 31.55 15.75 3.61
CA LEU A 145 31.43 16.19 5.00
C LEU A 145 32.80 16.57 5.57
N ASP A 146 33.84 15.78 5.27
CA ASP A 146 35.21 16.07 5.69
C ASP A 146 35.76 17.32 4.98
N GLN A 147 35.53 17.48 3.68
CA GLN A 147 35.87 18.72 2.96
C GLN A 147 35.22 19.96 3.59
N CYS A 148 33.94 19.86 3.96
CA CYS A 148 33.22 20.95 4.63
C CYS A 148 33.80 21.28 6.02
N ARG A 149 34.46 20.33 6.70
CA ARG A 149 35.16 20.58 7.96
C ARG A 149 36.49 21.28 7.70
N GLU A 150 37.27 20.77 6.75
CA GLU A 150 38.55 21.37 6.34
C GLU A 150 38.36 22.82 5.89
N ASP A 151 37.36 23.08 5.03
CA ASP A 151 37.06 24.43 4.55
C ASP A 151 36.74 25.39 5.71
N LYS A 152 36.01 24.94 6.74
CA LYS A 152 35.72 25.77 7.91
C LYS A 152 36.97 26.11 8.71
N GLU A 153 37.89 25.16 8.87
CA GLU A 153 39.16 25.38 9.56
C GLU A 153 40.05 26.34 8.78
N ILE A 154 40.12 26.16 7.45
CA ILE A 154 40.84 27.03 6.53
C ILE A 154 40.26 28.46 6.58
N ASP A 155 38.94 28.61 6.50
CA ASP A 155 38.25 29.90 6.61
C ASP A 155 38.56 30.59 7.94
N ALA A 156 38.54 29.84 9.05
CA ALA A 156 38.86 30.37 10.36
C ALA A 156 40.32 30.85 10.43
N ALA A 157 41.25 30.12 9.83
CA ALA A 157 42.66 30.53 9.74
C ALA A 157 42.84 31.80 8.89
N TYR A 158 42.21 31.86 7.71
CA TYR A 158 42.24 33.05 6.85
C TYR A 158 41.67 34.29 7.55
N ARG A 159 40.54 34.16 8.25
CA ARG A 159 39.96 35.25 9.03
C ARG A 159 40.93 35.78 10.08
N LYS A 160 41.66 34.89 10.78
CA LYS A 160 42.69 35.29 11.76
C LYS A 160 43.84 36.05 11.09
N LEU A 161 44.31 35.60 9.92
CA LEU A 161 45.37 36.27 9.16
C LEU A 161 44.95 37.64 8.65
N ILE A 162 43.73 37.78 8.13
CA ILE A 162 43.20 39.08 7.67
C ILE A 162 43.11 40.06 8.85
N LEU A 163 42.62 39.60 10.01
CA LEU A 163 42.54 40.44 11.21
C LEU A 163 43.93 40.88 11.69
N SER A 164 44.91 39.98 11.72
CA SER A 164 46.28 40.35 12.14
C SER A 164 46.92 41.33 11.14
N GLN A 165 46.73 41.13 9.84
CA GLN A 165 47.21 42.05 8.82
C GLN A 165 46.54 43.42 8.92
N ALA A 166 45.23 43.48 9.12
CA ALA A 166 44.49 44.73 9.32
C ALA A 166 44.97 45.48 10.58
N GLN A 167 45.28 44.78 11.67
CA GLN A 167 45.86 45.38 12.87
C GLN A 167 47.25 45.98 12.61
N ILE A 168 48.11 45.26 11.88
CA ILE A 168 49.45 45.74 11.51
C ILE A 168 49.36 46.99 10.62
N LEU A 169 48.52 46.94 9.58
CA LEU A 169 48.30 48.09 8.68
C LEU A 169 47.70 49.28 9.42
N GLY A 170 46.75 49.05 10.33
CA GLY A 170 46.17 50.09 11.18
C GLY A 170 47.20 50.77 12.09
N ARG A 171 48.08 49.97 12.73
CA ARG A 171 49.20 50.50 13.53
C ARG A 171 50.19 51.29 12.67
N ASN A 172 50.56 50.80 11.51
CA ASN A 172 51.48 51.48 10.59
C ASN A 172 50.88 52.81 10.09
N ARG A 173 49.58 52.86 9.80
CA ARG A 173 48.88 54.10 9.40
C ARG A 173 48.93 55.16 10.50
N LEU A 174 48.79 54.78 11.77
CA LEU A 174 48.92 55.72 12.90
C LEU A 174 50.36 56.22 13.08
N TRP A 175 51.35 55.41 12.72
CA TRP A 175 52.77 55.76 12.84
C TRP A 175 53.23 56.75 11.76
N VAL A 176 52.65 56.69 10.55
CA VAL A 176 52.96 57.58 9.42
C VAL A 176 52.28 58.96 9.53
N VAL A 177 51.28 59.14 10.41
CA VAL A 177 50.55 60.41 10.61
C VAL A 177 51.14 61.25 11.77
N LYS A 178 52.37 60.95 12.20
CA LYS A 178 53.15 61.76 13.15
C LYS A 178 54.15 62.64 12.40
#